data_AF-A0A6J7VK30-F1
#
_entry.id   AF-A0A6J7VK30-F1
#
_cell.length_a   1.000
_cell.length_b   1.000
_cell.length_c   1.000
_cell.angle_alpha   90.00
_cell.angle_beta   90.00
_cell.angle_gamma   90.00
#
_symmetry.space_group_name_H-M   'P 1'
#
loop_
_entity.id
_entity.type
_entity.pdbx_description
1 polymer ?
#
loop_
_entity_poly.entity_id
_entity_poly.type
_entity_poly.pdbx_seq_one_letter_code
_entity_poly.pdbx_strand_id
1 'polypeptide(L)' 'MYCGICVEVCPFDALFWSPEHEYSEIRIADLLHDKTRLDQWMQTVPEFEPYEAGAETKVKKVPR' A
#
# COMPACT_ATOMS: atom_id res chain seq x y z
N MET A 1 2.93 -9.84 12.10
CA MET A 1 1.61 -10.39 11.69
C MET A 1 0.95 -9.39 10.77
N TYR A 2 0.53 -9.82 9.59
CA TYR A 2 -0.03 -8.99 8.51
C TYR A 2 -1.55 -8.79 8.70
N CYS A 3 -1.93 -8.02 9.73
CA CYS A 3 -3.34 -7.86 10.13
C CYS A 3 -4.09 -6.70 9.44
N GLY A 4 -3.40 -5.78 8.75
CA GLY A 4 -4.04 -4.71 7.97
C GLY A 4 -4.42 -3.44 8.72
N ILE A 5 -4.37 -3.45 10.06
CA ILE A 5 -4.75 -2.30 10.88
C ILE A 5 -4.01 -1.01 10.48
N CYS A 6 -2.73 -1.10 10.11
CA CYS A 6 -1.93 0.07 9.71
C CYS A 6 -2.41 0.72 8.41
N VAL A 7 -3.02 -0.04 7.50
CA VAL A 7 -3.62 0.45 6.26
C VAL A 7 -5.00 1.05 6.58
N GLU A 8 -5.82 0.32 7.33
CA GLU A 8 -7.22 0.69 7.62
C GLU A 8 -7.35 1.98 8.46
N VAL A 9 -6.45 2.18 9.42
CA VAL A 9 -6.52 3.35 10.33
C VAL A 9 -5.69 4.54 9.86
N CYS A 10 -4.98 4.42 8.73
CA CYS A 10 -4.14 5.51 8.24
C CYS A 10 -5.03 6.68 7.78
N PRO A 11 -4.95 7.87 8.42
CA PRO A 11 -5.83 8.99 8.07
C PRO A 11 -5.44 9.67 6.73
N PHE A 12 -4.30 9.30 6.16
CA PHE A 12 -3.74 9.92 4.97
C PHE A 12 -3.70 9.00 3.75
N ASP A 13 -4.23 7.77 3.87
CA ASP A 13 -4.08 6.75 2.81
C ASP A 13 -2.61 6.60 2.36
N ALA A 14 -1.67 6.62 3.32
CA ALA A 14 -0.22 6.63 3.05
C ALA A 14 0.40 5.22 3.00
N LEU A 15 -0.32 4.21 3.49
CA LEU A 15 0.12 2.81 3.52
C LEU A 15 -0.86 1.95 2.73
N PHE A 16 -0.32 1.00 1.96
CA PHE A 16 -1.07 0.07 1.14
C PHE A 16 -0.51 -1.34 1.29
N TRP A 17 -1.33 -2.34 0.95
CA TRP A 17 -0.84 -3.70 0.77
C TRP A 17 -0.04 -3.80 -0.52
N SER A 18 1.18 -4.34 -0.42
CA SER A 18 1.94 -4.72 -1.60
C SER A 18 1.27 -5.94 -2.26
N PRO A 19 1.12 -5.97 -3.60
CA PRO A 19 0.71 -7.17 -4.31
C PRO A 19 1.77 -8.29 -4.22
N GLU A 20 3.01 -7.95 -3.85
CA GLU A 20 4.10 -8.90 -3.74
C GLU A 20 4.07 -9.63 -2.40
N HIS A 21 4.23 -10.96 -2.46
CA HIS A 21 4.09 -11.86 -1.32
C HIS A 21 5.37 -12.63 -0.98
N GLU A 22 6.31 -12.71 -1.92
CA GLU A 22 7.61 -13.37 -1.73
C GLU A 22 8.71 -12.33 -1.59
N TYR A 23 9.00 -11.96 -0.33
CA TYR A 23 10.07 -11.05 0.07
C TYR A 23 10.93 -11.68 1.17
N SER A 24 11.12 -13.00 1.08
CA SER A 24 11.98 -13.76 1.99
C SER A 24 13.43 -13.32 1.83
N GLU A 25 14.11 -13.12 2.95
CA GLU A 25 15.51 -12.68 2.97
C GLU A 25 16.41 -13.68 3.71
N ILE A 26 17.70 -13.71 3.35
CA ILE A 26 18.66 -14.67 3.93
C ILE A 26 19.00 -14.31 5.38
N ARG A 27 19.02 -13.01 5.72
CA ARG A 27 19.34 -12.52 7.06
C ARG A 27 18.14 -11.79 7.66
N ILE A 28 17.95 -11.95 8.96
CA ILE A 28 16.83 -11.31 9.68
C ILE A 28 16.84 -9.79 9.60
N ALA A 29 18.02 -9.17 9.55
CA ALA A 29 18.15 -7.72 9.45
C ALA A 29 17.60 -7.17 8.13
N ASP A 30 17.62 -7.96 7.07
CA ASP A 30 17.14 -7.54 5.75
C ASP A 30 15.59 -7.57 5.67
N LEU A 31 14.91 -8.24 6.62
CA LEU A 31 13.45 -8.19 6.79
C LEU A 31 12.96 -6.87 7.43
N LEU A 32 13.87 -5.99 7.86
CA LEU A 32 13.55 -4.67 8.36
C LEU A 32 13.47 -3.69 7.19
N HIS A 33 12.26 -3.42 6.72
CA HIS A 33 12.03 -2.48 5.64
C HIS A 33 11.95 -1.04 6.16
N ASP A 34 12.92 -0.22 5.78
CA ASP A 34 12.91 1.22 6.04
C ASP A 34 12.00 1.97 5.06
N LYS A 35 11.91 3.30 5.21
CA LYS A 35 11.10 4.14 4.32
C LYS A 35 11.49 3.96 2.85
N THR A 36 12.78 3.90 2.55
CA THR A 36 13.28 3.81 1.16
C THR A 36 12.88 2.49 0.52
N ARG A 37 12.98 1.39 1.28
CA ARG A 37 12.54 0.06 0.83
C ARG A 37 11.03 0.01 0.62
N LEU A 38 10.24 0.58 1.53
CA LEU A 38 8.78 0.64 1.41
C LEU A 38 8.32 1.50 0.21
N ASP A 39 9.01 2.60 -0.07
CA ASP A 39 8.70 3.51 -1.18
C ASP A 39 8.85 2.84 -2.56
N GLN A 40 9.74 1.85 -2.69
CA GLN A 40 9.90 1.07 -3.92
C GLN A 40 8.61 0.34 -4.30
N TRP A 41 7.80 -0.05 -3.33
CA TRP A 41 6.54 -0.78 -3.55
C TRP A 41 5.35 0.14 -3.78
N MET A 42 5.46 1.45 -3.52
CA MET A 42 4.39 2.41 -3.85
C MET A 42 4.07 2.43 -5.36
N GLN A 43 5.06 2.10 -6.19
CA GLN A 43 4.89 2.03 -7.65
C GLN A 43 4.02 0.84 -8.10
N THR A 44 3.87 -0.20 -7.27
CA THR A 44 3.08 -1.39 -7.60
C THR A 44 1.65 -1.35 -7.04
N VAL A 45 1.30 -0.30 -6.29
CA VAL A 45 -0.05 -0.11 -5.75
C VAL A 45 -1.05 0.10 -6.90
N PRO A 46 -2.10 -0.73 -7.00
CA PRO A 46 -3.12 -0.60 -8.03
C PRO A 46 -3.95 0.69 -7.83
N GLU A 47 -4.49 1.23 -8.92
CA GLU A 47 -5.41 2.35 -8.85
C GLU A 47 -6.72 1.95 -8.15
N PHE A 48 -7.42 2.93 -7.59
CA PHE A 48 -8.73 2.70 -7.00
C PHE A 48 -9.76 2.35 -8.08
N GLU A 49 -10.64 1.41 -7.76
CA GLU A 49 -11.75 1.05 -8.64
C GLU A 49 -12.65 2.26 -8.93
N PRO A 50 -13.21 2.34 -10.16
CA PRO A 50 -14.18 3.36 -10.51
C PRO A 50 -15.39 3.32 -9.57
N TYR A 51 -15.95 4.48 -9.26
CA TYR A 51 -17.20 4.55 -8.52
C TYR A 51 -18.39 4.25 -9.42
N GLU A 52 -19.47 3.81 -8.79
CA GLU A 52 -20.74 3.53 -9.46
C GLU A 52 -21.28 4.76 -10.22
N ALA A 53 -22.01 4.49 -11.30
CA ALA A 53 -22.60 5.53 -12.12
C ALA A 53 -23.55 6.42 -11.29
N GLY A 54 -23.33 7.73 -11.35
CA GLY A 54 -24.10 8.72 -10.58
C GLY A 54 -23.48 9.11 -9.23
N ALA A 55 -22.30 8.58 -8.86
CA ALA A 55 -21.57 9.06 -7.70
C ALA A 55 -21.18 10.54 -7.84
N GLU A 56 -21.53 11.37 -6.85
CA GLU A 56 -21.21 12.80 -6.83
C GLU A 56 -19.75 13.08 -6.44
N THR A 57 -19.13 12.16 -5.70
CA THR A 57 -17.73 12.24 -5.26
C THR A 57 -16.76 11.76 -6.34
N LYS A 58 -15.61 12.44 -6.44
CA LYS A 58 -14.53 12.05 -7.34
C LYS A 58 -13.77 10.84 -6.80
N VAL A 59 -13.38 9.94 -7.70
CA VAL A 59 -12.51 8.80 -7.39
C VAL A 59 -11.20 9.31 -6.81
N LYS A 60 -10.81 8.77 -5.64
CA LYS A 60 -9.52 9.04 -5.01
C LYS A 60 -8.37 8.61 -5.93
N LYS A 61 -7.20 9.20 -5.76
CA LYS A 61 -5.99 8.82 -6.51
C LYS A 61 -4.94 8.30 -5.54
N VAL A 62 -4.18 7.29 -5.98
CA VAL A 62 -3.02 6.82 -5.23
C VAL A 62 -1.97 7.93 -5.19
N PRO A 63 -1.48 8.32 -4.00
CA PRO A 63 -0.38 9.28 -3.90
C PRO A 63 0.91 8.60 -4.35
N ARG A 64 1.41 8.99 -5.53
CA ARG A 64 2.72 8.61 -6.06
C ARG A 64 3.70 9.76 -5.97
#